data_AF-A0A7X9DAM4-F1
#
_entry.id   AF-A0A7X9DAM4-F1
#
_cell.length_a   1.000
_cell.length_b   1.000
_cell.length_c   1.000
_cell.angle_alpha   90.00
_cell.angle_beta   90.00
_cell.angle_gamma   90.00
#
_symmetry.space_group_name_H-M   'P 1'
#
loop_
_entity.id
_entity.type
_entity.pdbx_description
1 polymer ?
#
loop_
_entity_poly.entity_id
_entity_poly.type
_entity_poly.pdbx_seq_one_letter_code
_entity_poly.pdbx_strand_id
1 'polypeptide(L)' 'KTIPYFDLVVPTELKGVNTDVLDPRDTYADPSEWDRKAKDLAQRFVKNFTKFSGEEEGKRLVNAGPHID' A
#
# COMPACT_ATOMS: atom_id res chain seq x y z
N LYS A 1 -6.50 -10.48 3.28
CA LYS A 1 -6.91 -9.12 3.73
C LYS A 1 -6.46 -8.11 2.68
N THR A 2 -7.13 -6.97 2.51
CA THR A 2 -6.64 -5.89 1.63
C THR A 2 -5.95 -4.82 2.48
N ILE A 3 -4.78 -4.38 2.05
CA ILE A 3 -4.01 -3.32 2.71
C ILE A 3 -4.53 -1.96 2.25
N PRO A 4 -5.01 -1.10 3.17
CA PRO A 4 -5.44 0.25 2.84
C PRO A 4 -4.36 1.04 2.11
N TYR A 5 -4.78 2.04 1.32
CA TYR A 5 -3.94 2.88 0.45
C TYR A 5 -3.31 2.17 -0.73
N PHE A 6 -2.93 0.89 -0.64
CA PHE A 6 -2.14 0.21 -1.69
C PHE A 6 -2.92 -0.87 -2.45
N ASP A 7 -4.11 -1.23 -1.98
CA ASP A 7 -4.96 -2.29 -2.54
C ASP A 7 -4.27 -3.65 -2.72
N LEU A 8 -3.20 -3.88 -1.95
CA LEU A 8 -2.50 -5.15 -1.94
C LEU A 8 -3.32 -6.20 -1.19
N VAL A 9 -3.56 -7.33 -1.84
CA VAL A 9 -4.17 -8.49 -1.21
C VAL A 9 -3.07 -9.31 -0.55
N VAL A 10 -3.08 -9.36 0.78
CA VAL A 10 -2.17 -10.19 1.57
C VAL A 10 -2.86 -11.50 1.98
N PRO A 11 -2.13 -12.63 1.99
CA PRO A 11 -2.67 -13.90 2.45
C PRO A 11 -3.03 -13.84 3.94
N THR A 12 -4.01 -14.66 4.35
CA THR A 12 -4.39 -14.79 5.77
C THR A 12 -3.58 -15.86 6.50
N GLU A 13 -2.89 -16.72 5.76
CA GLU A 13 -2.02 -17.77 6.29
C GLU A 13 -0.92 -18.10 5.28
N LEU A 14 0.23 -18.54 5.76
CA LEU A 14 1.33 -19.02 4.93
C LEU A 14 2.15 -20.05 5.72
N LYS A 15 2.30 -21.26 5.17
CA LYS A 15 2.98 -22.36 5.86
C LYS A 15 4.41 -21.97 6.24
N GLY A 16 4.74 -22.14 7.52
CA GLY A 16 6.07 -21.81 8.06
C GLY A 16 6.29 -20.32 8.33
N VAL A 17 5.25 -19.50 8.26
CA VAL A 17 5.30 -18.06 8.53
C VAL A 17 4.32 -17.72 9.66
N ASN A 18 4.74 -16.84 10.58
CA ASN A 18 3.86 -16.34 11.63
C ASN A 18 2.76 -15.47 11.01
N THR A 19 1.49 -15.78 11.27
CA THR A 19 0.34 -15.02 10.75
C THR A 19 0.36 -13.55 11.18
N ASP A 20 0.92 -13.24 12.36
CA ASP A 20 0.94 -11.88 12.92
C ASP A 20 1.81 -10.89 12.14
N VAL A 21 2.61 -11.37 11.17
CA VAL A 21 3.46 -10.50 10.32
C VAL A 21 2.88 -10.30 8.92
N LEU A 22 1.82 -11.03 8.55
CA LEU A 22 1.28 -11.01 7.19
C LEU A 22 0.51 -9.71 6.90
N ASP A 23 -0.16 -9.17 7.92
CA ASP A 23 -0.73 -7.83 7.87
C ASP A 23 0.25 -6.88 8.59
N PRO A 24 0.92 -5.95 7.87
CA PRO A 24 1.91 -5.09 8.48
C PRO A 24 1.32 -4.20 9.59
N ARG A 25 -0.01 -3.97 9.61
CA ARG A 25 -0.70 -3.24 10.68
C ARG A 25 -0.55 -3.93 12.04
N ASP A 26 -0.55 -5.25 12.04
CA ASP A 26 -0.53 -6.08 13.26
C ASP A 26 0.88 -6.07 13.92
N THR A 27 1.89 -5.53 13.24
CA THR A 27 3.27 -5.41 13.75
C THR A 27 3.57 -4.08 14.46
N TYR A 28 2.63 -3.14 14.45
CA TYR A 28 2.77 -1.84 15.10
C TYR A 28 2.14 -1.85 16.49
N ALA A 29 2.80 -1.24 17.47
CA ALA A 29 2.24 -1.08 18.80
C ALA A 29 1.02 -0.13 18.81
N ASP A 30 1.03 0.88 17.94
CA ASP A 30 -0.08 1.80 17.71
C ASP A 30 -0.49 1.76 16.23
N PRO A 31 -1.73 1.33 15.91
CA PRO A 31 -2.25 1.33 14.54
C PRO A 31 -2.21 2.71 13.86
N SER A 32 -2.28 3.80 14.62
CA SER A 32 -2.23 5.16 14.07
C SER A 32 -0.86 5.51 13.47
N GLU A 33 0.22 4.89 13.98
CA GLU A 33 1.57 5.08 13.43
C GLU A 33 1.72 4.39 12.08
N TRP A 34 1.10 3.23 11.90
CA TRP A 34 1.06 2.55 10.61
C TRP A 34 0.31 3.42 9.59
N ASP A 35 -0.86 3.94 9.97
CA ASP A 35 -1.70 4.78 9.12
C ASP A 35 -0.96 6.01 8.59
N ARG A 36 -0.33 6.77 9.51
CA ARG A 36 0.48 7.95 9.19
C ARG A 36 1.61 7.62 8.21
N LYS A 37 2.33 6.53 8.44
CA LYS A 37 3.46 6.11 7.57
C LYS A 37 2.97 5.60 6.23
N ALA A 38 1.86 4.85 6.20
CA ALA A 38 1.27 4.33 4.98
C ALA A 38 0.77 5.48 4.08
N LYS A 39 0.11 6.50 4.67
CA LYS A 39 -0.33 7.70 3.95
C LYS A 39 0.83 8.51 3.39
N ASP A 40 1.90 8.74 4.16
CA ASP A 40 3.12 9.41 3.67
C ASP A 40 3.78 8.63 2.53
N LEU A 41 3.87 7.30 2.66
CA LEU A 41 4.44 6.45 1.62
C LEU A 41 3.60 6.50 0.34
N ALA A 42 2.27 6.38 0.45
CA ALA A 42 1.35 6.48 -0.68
C ALA A 42 1.51 7.82 -1.41
N GLN A 43 1.61 8.94 -0.68
CA GLN A 43 1.88 10.26 -1.27
C GLN A 43 3.18 10.31 -2.06
N ARG A 44 4.26 9.69 -1.56
CA ARG A 44 5.54 9.63 -2.27
C ARG A 44 5.43 8.82 -3.56
N PHE A 45 4.72 7.71 -3.55
CA PHE A 45 4.46 6.90 -4.75
C PHE A 45 3.68 7.70 -5.78
N VAL A 46 2.55 8.30 -5.40
CA VAL A 46 1.71 9.12 -6.30
C VAL A 46 2.53 10.25 -6.90
N LYS A 47 3.25 11.02 -6.06
CA LYS A 47 4.10 12.13 -6.52
C LYS A 47 5.16 11.66 -7.51
N ASN A 48 5.85 10.55 -7.23
CA ASN A 48 6.88 10.04 -8.12
C ASN A 48 6.30 9.51 -9.43
N PHE A 49 5.13 8.89 -9.39
CA PHE A 49 4.52 8.25 -10.56
C PHE A 49 4.02 9.26 -11.59
N THR A 50 3.76 10.52 -11.20
CA THR A 50 3.41 11.60 -12.14
C THR A 50 4.36 11.71 -13.34
N LYS A 51 5.66 11.43 -13.14
CA LYS A 51 6.70 11.43 -14.18
C LYS A 51 6.46 10.41 -15.30
N PHE A 52 5.69 9.36 -15.03
CA PHE A 52 5.43 8.24 -15.94
C PHE A 52 4.01 8.24 -16.49
N SER A 53 3.14 9.14 -16.03
CA SER A 53 1.72 9.22 -16.41
C SER A 53 1.42 10.09 -17.64
N GLY A 54 2.44 10.46 -18.42
CA GLY A 54 2.27 11.31 -19.61
C GLY A 54 1.63 10.59 -20.80
N GLU A 55 2.02 9.33 -21.01
CA GLU A 55 1.50 8.47 -22.08
C GLU A 55 0.27 7.69 -21.64
N GLU A 56 -0.56 7.26 -22.58
CA GLU A 56 -1.81 6.53 -22.30
C GLU A 56 -1.60 5.28 -21.44
N GLU A 57 -0.54 4.51 -21.69
CA GLU A 57 -0.23 3.34 -20.87
C GLU A 57 0.06 3.71 -19.42
N GLY A 58 0.84 4.78 -19.21
CA GLY A 58 1.12 5.31 -17.88
C GLY A 58 -0.13 5.80 -17.14
N LYS A 59 -1.06 6.45 -17.84
CA LYS A 59 -2.33 6.89 -17.25
C LYS A 59 -3.18 5.73 -16.77
N ARG A 60 -3.21 4.61 -17.51
CA ARG A 60 -3.98 3.41 -17.12
C ARG A 60 -3.48 2.79 -15.83
N LEU A 61 -2.18 2.92 -15.55
CA LEU A 61 -1.54 2.39 -14.35
C LEU A 61 -1.77 3.23 -13.09
N VAL A 62 -2.21 4.50 -13.22
CA VAL A 62 -2.48 5.37 -12.05
C VAL A 62 -3.53 4.75 -11.13
N ASN A 63 -4.56 4.11 -11.69
CA ASN A 63 -5.65 3.49 -10.94
C ASN A 63 -5.24 2.20 -10.21
N ALA A 64 -4.08 1.64 -10.53
CA ALA A 64 -3.53 0.47 -9.82
C ALA A 64 -2.51 0.88 -8.74
N GLY A 65 -2.19 2.18 -8.65
CA GLY A 65 -1.28 2.74 -7.66
C GLY A 65 -1.99 3.09 -6.35
N PRO A 66 -1.26 3.71 -5.40
CA PRO A 66 -1.86 4.01 -4.11
C PRO A 66 -2.94 5.10 -4.16
N HIS A 67 -4.00 4.93 -3.37
CA HIS A 67 -5.10 5.88 -3.20
C HIS A 67 -4.99 6.59 -1.86
N ILE A 68 -5.09 7.93 -1.88
CA ILE A 68 -4.98 8.77 -0.69
C ILE A 68 -6.29 9.54 -0.63
N ASP A 69 -7.29 9.00 0.06
CA ASP A 69 -8.47 9.80 0.42
C ASP A 69 -8.07 10.96 1.37
#